data_AF-A0A1V9K2K3-F1
#
_entry.id   AF-A0A1V9K2K3-F1
#
_cell.length_a   1.000
_cell.length_b   1.000
_cell.length_c   1.000
_cell.angle_alpha   90.00
_cell.angle_beta   90.00
_cell.angle_gamma   90.00
#
_symmetry.space_group_name_H-M   'P 1'
#
loop_
_entity.id
_entity.type
_entity.pdbx_description
1 polymer ?
#
loop_
_entity_poly.entity_id
_entity_poly.type
_entity_poly.pdbx_seq_one_letter_code
_entity_poly.pdbx_strand_id
1 'polypeptide(L)'
;MMVNEAHRTSGDGLKPWAAVHDQAQLPAERRLYMTATVRVWEAEGERPRLVASMEDGSPVFGPVAYKLTLSEAISVAPYQVLCLDIGDPDLYAALTSEDTGSDAVRGARLAAVQTGLMHAAVEERVPRLLSFHSRVGEAASVPAVAARLAEEEPDVYPAAGQVWADWLYG
;
A
#
# COMPACT_ATOMS: atom_id res chain seq x y z
N MET A 1 23.11 15.84 7.90
CA MET A 1 22.39 14.54 8.00
C MET A 1 21.26 14.50 7.00
N MET A 2 21.07 13.38 6.29
CA MET A 2 19.91 13.18 5.41
C MET A 2 18.97 12.16 6.06
N VAL A 3 17.69 12.46 6.05
CA VAL A 3 16.63 11.63 6.63
C VAL A 3 15.65 11.25 5.53
N ASN A 4 15.76 10.02 5.04
CA ASN A 4 14.83 9.49 4.05
C ASN A 4 13.54 8.99 4.72
N GLU A 5 12.44 8.94 3.97
CA GLU A 5 11.10 8.58 4.47
C GLU A 5 10.71 9.40 5.70
N ALA A 6 11.04 10.69 5.71
CA ALA A 6 10.92 11.58 6.87
C ALA A 6 9.50 11.69 7.42
N HIS A 7 8.48 11.34 6.64
CA HIS A 7 7.11 11.24 7.13
C HIS A 7 6.94 10.22 8.28
N ARG A 8 7.82 9.21 8.37
CA ARG A 8 7.83 8.22 9.45
C ARG A 8 8.29 8.80 10.79
N THR A 9 8.94 9.97 10.77
CA THR A 9 9.42 10.67 11.97
C THR A 9 8.47 11.79 12.40
N SER A 10 7.39 12.03 11.64
CA SER A 10 6.32 12.97 11.96
C SER A 10 5.31 12.42 12.97
N GLY A 11 4.50 13.32 13.54
CA GLY A 11 3.49 13.01 14.54
C GLY A 11 4.04 13.11 15.96
N ASP A 12 3.62 12.21 16.85
CA ASP A 12 3.99 12.25 18.27
C ASP A 12 5.52 12.20 18.49
N GLY A 13 6.05 13.22 19.17
CA GLY A 13 7.47 13.36 19.51
C GLY A 13 8.01 12.30 20.50
N LEU A 14 7.16 11.49 21.11
CA LEU A 14 7.57 10.37 21.98
C LEU A 14 7.82 9.07 21.21
N LYS A 15 7.54 9.03 19.90
CA LYS A 15 7.85 7.85 19.08
C LYS A 15 9.37 7.65 19.01
N PRO A 16 9.87 6.40 18.99
CA PRO A 16 11.32 6.12 18.89
C PRO A 16 12.00 6.85 17.73
N TRP A 17 11.32 6.94 16.59
CA TRP A 17 11.84 7.58 15.38
C TRP A 17 11.91 9.11 15.46
N ALA A 18 11.26 9.75 16.43
CA ALA A 18 11.36 11.20 16.65
C ALA A 18 12.75 11.61 17.19
N ALA A 19 13.54 10.66 17.70
CA ALA A 19 14.91 10.90 18.16
C ALA A 19 15.81 11.54 17.08
N VAL A 20 15.49 11.37 15.79
CA VAL A 20 16.21 12.01 14.67
C VAL A 20 16.22 13.55 14.75
N HIS A 21 15.21 14.12 15.41
CA HIS A 21 15.06 15.57 15.60
C HIS A 21 15.85 16.10 16.80
N ASP A 22 16.29 15.22 17.69
CA ASP A 22 16.99 15.60 18.91
C ASP A 22 18.48 15.86 18.62
N GLN A 23 18.89 17.11 18.80
CA GLN A 23 20.26 17.56 18.56
C GLN A 23 21.27 16.98 19.56
N ALA A 24 20.85 16.68 20.78
CA ALA A 24 21.73 16.10 21.79
C ALA A 24 21.95 14.60 21.54
N GLN A 25 20.91 13.88 21.12
CA GLN A 25 21.01 12.46 20.79
C GLN A 25 21.68 12.20 19.45
N LEU A 26 21.33 12.98 18.42
CA LEU A 26 21.86 12.84 17.06
C LEU A 26 22.35 14.19 16.54
N PRO A 27 23.56 14.63 16.94
CA PRO A 27 24.12 15.91 16.53
C PRO A 27 24.28 16.03 15.01
N ALA A 28 23.77 17.12 14.44
CA ALA A 28 23.97 17.47 13.04
C ALA A 28 23.97 18.99 12.88
N GLU A 29 24.89 19.55 12.09
CA GLU A 29 24.87 20.99 11.77
C GLU A 29 23.63 21.38 10.95
N ARG A 30 23.24 20.50 10.02
CA ARG A 30 22.05 20.65 9.17
C ARG A 30 21.39 19.28 8.96
N ARG A 31 20.06 19.28 8.86
CA ARG A 31 19.26 18.12 8.48
C ARG A 31 18.51 18.41 7.18
N LEU A 32 18.55 17.48 6.24
CA LEU A 32 17.71 17.46 5.05
C LEU A 32 16.72 16.31 5.19
N TYR A 33 15.44 16.62 5.15
CA TYR A 33 14.36 15.64 5.22
C TYR A 33 13.80 15.39 3.83
N MET A 34 13.68 14.11 3.47
CA MET A 34 13.19 13.68 2.16
C MET A 34 11.98 12.77 2.37
N THR A 35 10.91 13.02 1.63
CA THR A 35 9.71 12.17 1.62
C THR A 35 8.92 12.37 0.33
N ALA A 36 8.25 11.32 -0.14
CA ALA A 36 7.23 11.41 -1.19
C ALA A 36 5.83 11.72 -0.61
N THR A 37 5.61 11.46 0.68
CA THR A 37 4.29 11.50 1.33
C THR A 37 4.33 12.40 2.56
N VAL A 38 4.24 13.71 2.35
CA VAL A 38 4.19 14.71 3.44
C VAL A 38 3.01 14.44 4.37
N ARG A 39 3.23 14.47 5.70
CA ARG A 39 2.18 14.33 6.71
C ARG A 39 2.04 15.62 7.51
N VAL A 40 0.86 16.21 7.41
CA VAL A 40 0.47 17.37 8.21
C VAL A 40 -0.43 16.88 9.34
N TRP A 41 -0.15 17.32 10.55
CA TRP A 41 -0.87 16.94 11.75
C TRP A 41 -1.37 18.18 12.47
N GLU A 42 -2.56 18.09 13.05
CA GLU A 42 -3.06 19.08 14.00
C GLU A 42 -2.83 18.56 15.42
N ALA A 43 -2.43 19.45 16.33
CA ALA A 43 -2.30 19.10 17.74
C ALA A 43 -3.70 19.00 18.37
N GLU A 44 -4.25 17.79 18.47
CA GLU A 44 -5.54 17.55 19.14
C GLU A 44 -5.37 17.23 20.63
N GLY A 45 -6.18 17.88 21.48
CA GLY A 45 -6.38 17.54 22.90
C GLY A 45 -6.11 18.69 23.90
N GLU A 46 -6.62 18.55 25.13
CA GLU A 46 -6.46 19.53 26.23
C GLU A 46 -5.03 19.61 26.80
N ARG A 47 -4.14 18.67 26.42
CA ARG A 47 -2.74 18.65 26.87
C ARG A 47 -1.82 19.00 25.71
N PRO A 48 -0.88 19.95 25.87
CA PRO A 48 0.08 20.27 24.83
C PRO A 48 0.95 19.03 24.55
N ARG A 49 0.78 18.42 23.37
CA ARG A 49 1.66 17.37 22.84
C ARG A 49 2.52 17.98 21.76
N LEU A 50 3.82 17.68 21.77
CA LEU A 50 4.70 18.03 20.66
C LEU A 50 4.35 17.11 19.48
N VAL A 51 3.73 17.69 18.46
CA VAL A 51 3.40 17.00 17.22
C VAL A 51 4.32 17.55 16.14
N ALA A 52 5.22 16.71 15.64
CA ALA A 52 6.10 17.05 14.53
C ALA A 52 5.31 17.00 13.23
N SER A 53 4.88 18.16 12.74
CA SER A 53 4.14 18.29 11.49
C SER A 53 5.00 18.89 10.38
N MET A 54 4.76 18.47 9.14
CA MET A 54 5.61 18.73 7.97
C MET A 54 5.09 19.87 7.08
N GLU A 55 4.33 20.82 7.63
CA GLU A 55 4.00 22.06 6.94
C GLU A 55 5.25 22.84 6.55
N ASP A 56 5.14 23.67 5.51
CA ASP A 56 6.23 24.52 5.07
C ASP A 56 6.61 25.53 6.16
N GLY A 57 7.90 25.60 6.49
CA GLY A 57 8.41 26.42 7.59
C GLY A 57 8.26 25.78 8.97
N SER A 58 7.96 24.47 9.04
CA SER A 58 7.91 23.71 10.29
C SER A 58 9.14 23.97 11.17
N PRO A 59 8.98 24.18 12.49
CA PRO A 59 10.12 24.35 13.40
C PRO A 59 10.99 23.08 13.51
N VAL A 60 10.46 21.91 13.14
CA VAL A 60 11.17 20.63 13.18
C VAL A 60 11.80 20.28 11.83
N PHE A 61 11.05 20.47 10.74
CA PHE A 61 11.47 20.05 9.39
C PHE A 61 12.06 21.18 8.55
N GLY A 62 11.84 22.44 8.94
CA GLY A 62 12.28 23.62 8.21
C GLY A 62 11.44 23.92 6.96
N PRO A 63 11.89 24.87 6.13
CA PRO A 63 11.22 25.19 4.87
C PRO A 63 11.42 24.10 3.82
N VAL A 64 10.47 23.99 2.89
CA VAL A 64 10.56 23.10 1.73
C VAL A 64 11.59 23.66 0.74
N ALA A 65 12.77 23.04 0.68
CA ALA A 65 13.82 23.47 -0.25
C ALA A 65 13.49 23.17 -1.72
N TYR A 66 12.75 22.08 -1.99
CA TYR A 66 12.32 21.67 -3.32
C TYR A 66 11.13 20.70 -3.24
N LYS A 67 10.22 20.78 -4.21
CA LYS A 67 9.07 19.88 -4.34
C LYS A 67 8.94 19.44 -5.78
N LEU A 68 9.03 18.12 -6.01
CA LEU A 68 8.67 17.49 -7.28
C LEU A 68 7.30 16.84 -7.12
N THR A 69 6.31 17.35 -7.84
CA THR A 69 4.95 16.81 -7.79
C THR A 69 4.81 15.57 -8.66
N LEU A 70 3.82 14.73 -8.36
CA LEU A 70 3.50 13.58 -9.20
C LEU A 70 3.19 14.00 -10.64
N SER A 71 2.49 15.13 -10.83
CA SER A 71 2.16 15.67 -12.16
C SER A 71 3.38 16.09 -12.97
N GLU A 72 4.46 16.53 -12.33
CA GLU A 72 5.74 16.82 -13.02
C GLU A 72 6.50 15.52 -13.33
N ALA A 73 6.48 14.56 -12.39
CA ALA A 73 7.18 13.29 -12.53
C ALA A 73 6.50 12.29 -13.48
N ILE A 74 5.19 12.42 -13.72
CA ILE A 74 4.39 11.45 -14.50
C ILE A 74 4.92 11.24 -15.92
N SER A 75 5.61 12.23 -16.49
CA SER A 75 6.25 12.13 -17.81
C SER A 75 7.31 11.03 -17.89
N VAL A 76 7.89 10.63 -16.76
CA VAL A 76 8.93 9.58 -16.67
C VAL A 76 8.31 8.20 -16.53
N ALA A 77 7.14 8.09 -15.88
CA ALA A 77 6.42 6.84 -15.68
C ALA A 77 4.90 7.11 -15.60
N PRO A 78 4.20 7.15 -16.74
CA PRO A 78 2.76 7.26 -16.77
C PRO A 78 2.11 6.07 -16.05
N TYR A 79 1.05 6.32 -15.30
CA TYR A 79 0.27 5.26 -14.65
C TYR A 79 -1.18 5.28 -15.15
N GLN A 80 -1.81 4.11 -15.11
CA GLN A 80 -3.23 3.93 -15.39
C GLN A 80 -3.89 3.33 -14.16
N VAL A 81 -5.10 3.78 -13.85
CA VAL A 81 -5.95 3.17 -12.82
C VAL A 81 -7.00 2.33 -13.52
N LEU A 82 -6.97 1.02 -13.29
CA LEU A 82 -7.98 0.09 -13.78
C LEU A 82 -8.94 -0.26 -12.63
N CYS A 83 -10.22 0.05 -12.82
CA CYS A 83 -11.28 -0.34 -11.90
C CYS A 83 -12.00 -1.56 -12.47
N LEU A 84 -11.90 -2.69 -11.77
CA LEU A 84 -12.55 -3.94 -12.17
C LEU A 84 -13.95 -4.01 -11.56
N ASP A 85 -14.96 -4.18 -12.42
CA ASP A 85 -16.31 -4.56 -12.01
C ASP A 85 -16.48 -6.07 -12.19
N ILE A 86 -16.82 -6.78 -11.12
CA ILE A 86 -16.83 -8.25 -11.08
C ILE A 86 -18.26 -8.73 -10.89
N GLY A 87 -18.87 -9.19 -11.98
CA GLY A 87 -20.21 -9.79 -11.98
C GLY A 87 -20.16 -11.29 -11.74
N ASP A 88 -19.97 -11.70 -10.48
CA ASP A 88 -19.97 -13.12 -10.09
C ASP A 88 -21.33 -13.52 -9.48
N PRO A 89 -22.12 -14.40 -10.14
CA PRO A 89 -23.43 -14.81 -9.65
C PRO A 89 -23.39 -15.55 -8.30
N ASP A 90 -22.32 -16.30 -8.02
CA ASP A 90 -22.18 -17.07 -6.78
C ASP A 90 -21.85 -16.13 -5.61
N LEU A 91 -21.01 -15.12 -5.84
CA LEU A 91 -20.78 -14.03 -4.90
C LEU A 91 -22.07 -13.26 -4.63
N TYR A 92 -22.85 -12.94 -5.66
CA TYR A 92 -24.14 -12.27 -5.50
C TYR A 92 -25.13 -13.10 -4.68
N ALA A 93 -25.20 -14.42 -4.95
CA ALA A 93 -26.01 -15.34 -4.18
C ALA A 93 -25.57 -15.41 -2.71
N ALA A 94 -24.27 -15.49 -2.43
CA ALA A 94 -23.73 -15.48 -1.08
C ALA A 94 -24.08 -14.18 -0.33
N LEU A 95 -23.89 -13.02 -0.98
CA LEU A 95 -24.19 -11.71 -0.39
C LEU A 95 -25.67 -11.50 -0.06
N THR A 96 -26.57 -12.20 -0.76
CA THR A 96 -28.03 -12.07 -0.57
C THR A 96 -28.61 -13.12 0.38
N SER A 97 -27.88 -14.20 0.66
CA SER A 97 -28.38 -15.34 1.45
C SER A 97 -27.71 -15.48 2.82
N GLU A 98 -26.52 -14.92 3.02
CA GLU A 98 -25.75 -15.01 4.27
C GLU A 98 -25.41 -13.64 4.87
N ASP A 99 -24.94 -13.63 6.11
CA ASP A 99 -24.34 -12.44 6.71
C ASP A 99 -23.08 -12.05 5.92
N THR A 100 -22.98 -10.77 5.55
CA THR A 100 -21.81 -10.17 4.90
C THR A 100 -20.47 -10.47 5.58
N GLY A 101 -20.47 -10.71 6.89
CA GLY A 101 -19.29 -11.08 7.67
C GLY A 101 -18.96 -12.58 7.67
N SER A 102 -19.76 -13.43 7.03
CA SER A 102 -19.58 -14.89 7.06
C SER A 102 -18.33 -15.33 6.30
N ASP A 103 -17.81 -16.49 6.68
CA ASP A 103 -16.67 -17.09 5.99
C ASP A 103 -17.00 -17.47 4.54
N ALA A 104 -18.26 -17.81 4.22
CA ALA A 104 -18.67 -18.13 2.87
C ALA A 104 -18.67 -16.89 1.97
N VAL A 105 -19.26 -15.78 2.42
CA VAL A 105 -19.23 -14.50 1.69
C VAL A 105 -17.80 -14.02 1.50
N ARG A 106 -16.98 -14.10 2.55
CA ARG A 106 -15.56 -13.72 2.49
C ARG A 106 -14.79 -14.59 1.49
N GLY A 107 -15.01 -15.91 1.51
CA GLY A 107 -14.39 -16.85 0.59
C GLY A 107 -14.78 -16.59 -0.87
N ALA A 108 -16.07 -16.45 -1.15
CA ALA A 108 -16.59 -16.12 -2.47
C ALA A 108 -16.03 -14.78 -2.99
N ARG A 109 -16.00 -13.75 -2.13
CA ARG A 109 -15.43 -12.44 -2.49
C ARG A 109 -13.95 -12.57 -2.83
N LEU A 110 -13.20 -13.32 -2.03
CA LEU A 110 -11.77 -13.49 -2.24
C LEU A 110 -11.49 -14.23 -3.55
N ALA A 111 -12.23 -15.30 -3.83
CA ALA A 111 -12.13 -16.03 -5.10
C ALA A 111 -12.45 -15.12 -6.29
N ALA A 112 -13.57 -14.40 -6.26
CA ALA A 112 -13.98 -13.48 -7.32
C ALA A 112 -12.92 -12.39 -7.59
N VAL A 113 -12.40 -11.74 -6.54
CA VAL A 113 -11.37 -10.68 -6.67
C VAL A 113 -10.04 -11.24 -7.17
N GLN A 114 -9.61 -12.41 -6.68
CA GLN A 114 -8.37 -13.04 -7.12
C GLN A 114 -8.46 -13.50 -8.58
N THR A 115 -9.59 -14.08 -8.99
CA THR A 115 -9.85 -14.43 -10.39
C THR A 115 -9.89 -13.21 -11.29
N GLY A 116 -10.63 -12.16 -10.91
CA GLY A 116 -10.70 -10.91 -11.65
C GLY A 116 -9.32 -10.25 -11.81
N LEU A 117 -8.48 -10.31 -10.78
CA LEU A 117 -7.09 -9.83 -10.83
C LEU A 117 -6.26 -10.59 -11.86
N MET A 118 -6.34 -11.93 -11.88
CA MET A 118 -5.60 -12.75 -12.84
C MET A 118 -6.08 -12.51 -14.27
N HIS A 119 -7.40 -12.42 -14.46
CA HIS A 119 -8.00 -12.14 -15.76
C HIS A 119 -7.55 -10.78 -16.30
N ALA A 120 -7.65 -9.73 -15.47
CA ALA A 120 -7.19 -8.39 -15.83
C ALA A 120 -5.69 -8.35 -16.12
N ALA A 121 -4.86 -9.09 -15.37
CA ALA A 121 -3.42 -9.15 -15.62
C ALA A 121 -3.10 -9.77 -16.99
N VAL A 122 -3.83 -10.80 -17.40
CA VAL A 122 -3.70 -11.43 -18.72
C VAL A 122 -4.20 -10.50 -19.83
N GLU A 123 -5.39 -9.92 -19.66
CA GLU A 123 -6.03 -9.03 -20.63
C GLU A 123 -5.18 -7.77 -20.90
N GLU A 124 -4.70 -7.14 -19.83
CA GLU A 124 -3.85 -5.94 -19.88
C GLU A 124 -2.37 -6.25 -20.12
N ARG A 125 -2.02 -7.53 -20.29
CA ARG A 125 -0.65 -8.02 -20.54
C ARG A 125 0.35 -7.52 -19.50
N VAL A 126 -0.02 -7.54 -18.22
CA VAL A 126 0.84 -7.12 -17.11
C VAL A 126 1.77 -8.27 -16.73
N PRO A 127 3.08 -8.20 -17.06
CA PRO A 127 3.97 -9.35 -16.91
C PRO A 127 4.43 -9.59 -15.47
N ARG A 128 4.25 -8.59 -14.59
CA ARG A 128 4.65 -8.62 -13.19
C ARG A 128 3.62 -7.86 -12.37
N LEU A 129 3.08 -8.52 -11.36
CA LEU A 129 2.02 -7.98 -10.52
C LEU A 129 2.42 -8.09 -9.05
N LEU A 130 2.10 -7.04 -8.29
CA LEU A 130 2.16 -7.05 -6.83
C LEU A 130 0.76 -6.81 -6.29
N SER A 131 0.26 -7.74 -5.49
CA SER A 131 -1.05 -7.64 -4.85
C SER A 131 -0.90 -7.30 -3.37
N PHE A 132 -1.74 -6.41 -2.87
CA PHE A 132 -1.76 -6.02 -1.46
C PHE A 132 -3.01 -6.59 -0.78
N HIS A 133 -2.83 -7.18 0.40
CA HIS A 133 -3.89 -7.86 1.14
C HIS A 133 -3.91 -7.37 2.59
N SER A 134 -5.10 -7.38 3.19
CA SER A 134 -5.27 -6.98 4.60
C SER A 134 -4.82 -8.07 5.57
N ARG A 135 -4.83 -9.33 5.13
CA ARG A 135 -4.51 -10.51 5.94
C ARG A 135 -3.53 -11.41 5.20
N VAL A 136 -2.57 -11.97 5.95
CA VAL A 136 -1.59 -12.94 5.41
C VAL A 136 -2.29 -14.17 4.82
N GLY A 137 -3.36 -14.65 5.46
CA GLY A 137 -4.12 -15.80 4.95
C GLY A 137 -4.79 -15.54 3.59
N GLU A 138 -5.19 -14.30 3.30
CA GLU A 138 -5.76 -13.92 1.99
C GLU A 138 -4.68 -13.83 0.92
N ALA A 139 -3.51 -13.29 1.26
CA ALA A 139 -2.36 -13.30 0.36
C ALA A 139 -1.92 -14.73 0.03
N ALA A 140 -1.87 -15.60 1.04
CA ALA A 140 -1.46 -16.99 0.89
C ALA A 140 -2.39 -17.84 0.01
N SER A 141 -3.64 -17.41 -0.23
CA SER A 141 -4.57 -18.14 -1.11
C SER A 141 -4.37 -17.84 -2.59
N VAL A 142 -3.68 -16.74 -2.94
CA VAL A 142 -3.50 -16.30 -4.35
C VAL A 142 -2.90 -17.40 -5.23
N PRO A 143 -1.83 -18.13 -4.82
CA PRO A 143 -1.26 -19.20 -5.64
C PRO A 143 -2.25 -20.33 -5.92
N ALA A 144 -3.14 -20.65 -4.98
CA ALA A 144 -4.13 -21.71 -5.17
C ALA A 144 -5.18 -21.32 -6.22
N VAL A 145 -5.64 -20.06 -6.24
CA VAL A 145 -6.55 -19.57 -7.30
C VAL A 145 -5.86 -19.57 -8.66
N ALA A 146 -4.60 -19.10 -8.73
CA ALA A 146 -3.83 -19.15 -9.97
C ALA A 146 -3.64 -20.58 -10.49
N ALA A 147 -3.35 -21.54 -9.60
CA ALA A 147 -3.18 -22.94 -9.99
C ALA A 147 -4.48 -23.52 -10.58
N ARG A 148 -5.63 -23.24 -9.96
CA ARG A 148 -6.93 -23.68 -10.47
C ARG A 148 -7.23 -23.10 -11.85
N LEU A 149 -7.01 -21.80 -12.05
CA LEU A 149 -7.22 -21.16 -13.35
C LEU A 149 -6.28 -21.73 -14.42
N ALA A 150 -5.02 -22.02 -14.07
CA ALA A 150 -4.07 -22.65 -14.99
C ALA A 150 -4.42 -24.11 -15.31
N GLU A 151 -5.07 -24.84 -14.40
CA GLU A 151 -5.59 -26.19 -14.67
C GLU A 151 -6.79 -26.16 -15.63
N GLU A 152 -7.64 -25.15 -15.51
CA GLU A 152 -8.84 -24.97 -16.34
C GLU A 152 -8.49 -24.43 -17.74
N GLU A 153 -7.63 -23.42 -17.83
CA GLU A 153 -7.22 -22.76 -19.09
C GLU A 153 -5.69 -22.52 -19.14
N PRO A 154 -4.88 -23.57 -19.38
CA PRO A 154 -3.41 -23.52 -19.28
C PRO A 154 -2.75 -22.60 -20.33
N ASP A 155 -3.42 -22.35 -21.45
CA ASP A 155 -2.92 -21.47 -22.51
C ASP A 155 -3.21 -19.98 -22.25
N VAL A 156 -4.03 -19.67 -21.24
CA VAL A 156 -4.49 -18.31 -20.89
C VAL A 156 -3.82 -17.80 -19.63
N TYR A 157 -3.83 -18.60 -18.56
CA TYR A 157 -3.36 -18.16 -17.24
C TYR A 157 -1.91 -18.58 -16.96
N PRO A 158 -1.17 -17.81 -16.12
CA PRO A 158 0.20 -18.14 -15.79
C PRO A 158 0.30 -19.50 -15.09
N ALA A 159 1.37 -20.24 -15.38
CA ALA A 159 1.61 -21.52 -14.72
C ALA A 159 1.71 -21.32 -13.20
N ALA A 160 1.22 -22.28 -12.41
CA ALA A 160 1.16 -22.18 -10.95
C ALA A 160 2.51 -21.78 -10.29
N GLY A 161 3.64 -22.24 -10.85
CA GLY A 161 4.98 -21.88 -10.34
C GLY A 161 5.41 -20.42 -10.56
N GLN A 162 4.67 -19.65 -11.37
CA GLN A 162 4.94 -18.23 -11.61
C GLN A 162 4.21 -17.30 -10.63
N VAL A 163 3.24 -17.83 -9.87
CA VAL A 163 2.46 -17.08 -8.89
C VAL A 163 2.79 -17.60 -7.49
N TRP A 164 3.24 -16.72 -6.62
CA TRP A 164 3.65 -17.08 -5.26
C TRP A 164 3.24 -15.98 -4.28
N ALA A 165 3.15 -16.37 -3.01
CA ALA A 165 2.88 -15.45 -1.91
C ALA A 165 3.79 -15.83 -0.74
N ASP A 166 4.79 -14.98 -0.48
CA ASP A 166 5.77 -15.17 0.59
C ASP A 166 6.13 -13.82 1.22
N TRP A 167 6.77 -13.86 2.37
CA TRP A 167 7.22 -12.69 3.09
C TRP A 167 8.32 -11.95 2.31
N LEU A 168 8.03 -10.70 1.95
CA LEU A 168 9.04 -9.77 1.46
C LEU A 168 9.74 -9.16 2.68
N TYR A 169 11.00 -9.54 2.92
CA TYR A 169 11.90 -8.86 3.84
C TYR A 169 13.01 -8.17 3.04
N GLY A 170 13.42 -6.98 3.49
CA GLY A 170 14.46 -6.16 2.90
C GLY A 170 15.01 -5.17 3.91
#